data_AF-A0A411YK22-F1
#
_entry.id   AF-A0A411YK22-F1
#
_cell.length_a   1.000
_cell.length_b   1.000
_cell.length_c   1.000
_cell.angle_alpha   90.00
_cell.angle_beta   90.00
_cell.angle_gamma   90.00
#
_symmetry.space_group_name_H-M   'P 1'
#
loop_
_entity.id
_entity.type
_entity.pdbx_description
1 polymer ?
#
loop_
_entity_poly.entity_id
_entity_poly.type
_entity_poly.pdbx_seq_one_letter_code
_entity_poly.pdbx_strand_id
1 'polypeptide(L)'
;MTAAASHASDPAAGPGPDGEEAADHASRRARAVEALDDLDALLVTRAPNVRWLTGFAGSSGALLLHRDGRAVLATDGRYAERAAATGLEVALDRSDDWLDEAIAGVHRLGVEAHGLTWERARRLADQWSTAAVEPAGRLVEGLRLRKDASEIAALRRACAITAQVLGELLPALEPGESERSVAARVEHALRAHGAEDRAFPTIVASGPNGAHPHHEPGDRVLAEGDFVTVDAGARVAGYHADMTRTVAIGEPPRRLRTAYEAVRAAQAAGVEAARAGAVPGEVDAAARAVLARHELAEACVHPTGHGVGLEVHEPPILRAAQPEARRDVPAGESVPEGGSVPTGAREGKLPDPFATLLAWSTITVEPGVYLPGLGESESRTRCWSALTAPRSSPP
;
A
#
# COMPACT_ATOMS: atom_id res chain seq x y z
N MET A 1 44.62 6.08 -21.17
CA MET A 1 44.30 7.48 -20.88
C MET A 1 42.81 7.56 -20.57
N THR A 2 42.49 7.38 -19.30
CA THR A 2 41.14 7.39 -18.73
C THR A 2 40.85 8.80 -18.22
N ALA A 3 39.83 9.47 -18.77
CA ALA A 3 39.36 10.75 -18.27
C ALA A 3 38.32 10.51 -17.16
N ALA A 4 38.73 10.76 -15.92
CA ALA A 4 37.85 10.80 -14.77
C ALA A 4 37.12 12.16 -14.76
N ALA A 5 35.79 12.15 -14.76
CA ALA A 5 34.97 13.33 -14.55
C ALA A 5 34.67 13.46 -13.04
N SER A 6 35.35 14.42 -12.41
CA SER A 6 35.12 14.85 -11.03
C SER A 6 33.72 15.48 -10.90
N HIS A 7 32.87 14.91 -10.05
CA HIS A 7 31.64 15.56 -9.61
C HIS A 7 31.96 16.53 -8.47
N ALA A 8 31.74 17.83 -8.73
CA ALA A 8 31.77 18.86 -7.71
C ALA A 8 30.53 18.73 -6.80
N SER A 9 30.75 18.80 -5.50
CA SER A 9 29.72 18.72 -4.46
C SER A 9 28.91 20.01 -4.39
N ASP A 10 27.58 19.87 -4.48
CA ASP A 10 26.58 20.92 -4.32
C ASP A 10 26.33 21.18 -2.81
N PRO A 11 26.47 22.42 -2.28
CA PRO A 11 26.43 22.69 -0.84
C PRO A 11 25.00 22.77 -0.25
N ALA A 12 23.97 22.22 -0.91
CA ALA A 12 22.59 22.19 -0.41
C ALA A 12 22.10 20.80 0.03
N ALA A 13 23.01 19.83 0.20
CA ALA A 13 22.69 18.51 0.73
C ALA A 13 22.64 18.56 2.27
N GLY A 14 21.44 18.40 2.85
CA GLY A 14 21.27 18.01 4.25
C GLY A 14 21.98 16.68 4.56
N PRO A 15 22.19 16.34 5.84
CA PRO A 15 23.12 15.30 6.26
C PRO A 15 22.81 13.94 5.63
N GLY A 16 23.88 13.26 5.19
CA GLY A 16 23.86 11.92 4.59
C GLY A 16 23.57 10.78 5.60
N PRO A 17 23.44 9.53 5.11
CA PRO A 17 22.69 8.47 5.77
C PRO A 17 23.58 7.52 6.58
N ASP A 18 24.12 7.96 7.72
CA ASP A 18 24.87 7.06 8.63
C ASP A 18 24.50 7.24 10.12
N GLY A 19 23.42 7.95 10.42
CA GLY A 19 22.80 7.97 11.73
C GLY A 19 21.37 7.46 11.62
N GLU A 20 21.05 6.33 12.26
CA GLU A 20 19.66 5.94 12.49
C GLU A 20 19.04 6.97 13.46
N GLU A 21 18.47 8.05 12.92
CA GLU A 21 17.68 8.99 13.72
C GLU A 21 16.48 8.24 14.32
N ALA A 22 16.38 8.26 15.65
CA ALA A 22 15.25 7.67 16.35
C ALA A 22 13.94 8.39 15.96
N ALA A 23 12.85 7.63 15.83
CA ALA A 23 11.55 8.21 15.51
C ALA A 23 11.07 9.18 16.60
N ASP A 24 10.75 10.41 16.20
CA ASP A 24 10.20 11.43 17.10
C ASP A 24 8.67 11.38 17.13
N HIS A 25 8.16 10.47 17.95
CA HIS A 25 6.72 10.31 18.17
C HIS A 25 6.07 11.53 18.83
N ALA A 26 6.81 12.32 19.63
CA ALA A 26 6.28 13.51 20.28
C ALA A 26 6.00 14.62 19.25
N SER A 27 6.93 14.88 18.33
CA SER A 27 6.74 15.81 17.22
C SER A 27 5.60 15.38 16.28
N ARG A 28 5.46 14.06 16.03
CA ARG A 28 4.31 13.51 15.29
C ARG A 28 2.97 13.82 15.97
N ARG A 29 2.87 13.66 17.30
CA ARG A 29 1.68 14.05 18.06
C ARG A 29 1.43 15.55 18.05
N ALA A 30 2.47 16.38 18.18
CA ALA A 30 2.33 17.84 18.10
C ALA A 30 1.73 18.29 16.75
N ARG A 31 2.22 17.74 15.63
CA ARG A 31 1.64 17.97 14.30
C ARG A 31 0.20 17.51 14.18
N ALA A 32 -0.14 16.36 14.79
CA ALA A 32 -1.51 15.87 14.82
C ALA A 32 -2.43 16.79 15.63
N VAL A 33 -1.96 17.34 16.76
CA VAL A 33 -2.68 18.35 17.56
C VAL A 33 -2.94 19.62 16.76
N GLU A 34 -1.93 20.13 16.04
CA GLU A 34 -2.07 21.30 15.17
C GLU A 34 -3.11 21.08 14.05
N ALA A 35 -3.27 19.83 13.59
CA ALA A 35 -4.22 19.46 12.55
C ALA A 35 -5.65 19.22 13.05
N LEU A 36 -5.92 19.27 14.37
CA LEU A 36 -7.26 19.01 14.92
C LEU A 36 -8.32 20.07 14.57
N ASP A 37 -7.91 21.21 14.00
CA ASP A 37 -8.79 22.31 13.57
C ASP A 37 -9.72 22.82 14.68
N ASP A 38 -10.94 22.30 14.80
CA ASP A 38 -11.98 22.64 15.79
C ASP A 38 -12.41 21.45 16.69
N LEU A 39 -11.75 20.31 16.57
CA LEU A 39 -11.93 19.11 17.40
C LEU A 39 -11.19 19.24 18.74
N ASP A 40 -11.80 18.82 19.86
CA ASP A 40 -11.14 18.88 21.17
C ASP A 40 -10.19 17.70 21.38
N ALA A 41 -10.47 16.57 20.73
CA ALA A 41 -9.64 15.38 20.75
C ALA A 41 -9.81 14.54 19.48
N LEU A 42 -8.85 13.66 19.22
CA LEU A 42 -8.88 12.65 18.16
C LEU A 42 -8.71 11.27 18.77
N LEU A 43 -9.68 10.38 18.51
CA LEU A 43 -9.58 8.97 18.82
C LEU A 43 -9.01 8.22 17.60
N VAL A 44 -7.76 7.78 17.74
CA VAL A 44 -7.00 7.00 16.76
C VAL A 44 -7.09 5.53 17.13
N THR A 45 -7.61 4.71 16.22
CA THR A 45 -7.88 3.28 16.44
C THR A 45 -7.23 2.37 15.40
N ARG A 46 -6.74 2.93 14.28
CA ARG A 46 -5.97 2.17 13.30
C ARG A 46 -4.56 1.91 13.83
N ALA A 47 -4.18 0.64 13.92
CA ALA A 47 -2.86 0.24 14.44
C ALA A 47 -1.66 0.94 13.77
N PRO A 48 -1.62 1.17 12.44
CA PRO A 48 -0.54 1.94 11.80
C PRO A 48 -0.44 3.38 12.32
N ASN A 49 -1.58 4.04 12.56
CA ASN A 49 -1.63 5.42 13.03
C ASN A 49 -1.28 5.51 14.53
N VAL A 50 -1.75 4.57 15.34
CA VAL A 50 -1.32 4.42 16.74
C VAL A 50 0.19 4.22 16.81
N ARG A 51 0.75 3.30 16.01
CA ARG A 51 2.20 3.08 15.92
C ARG A 51 2.95 4.33 15.51
N TRP A 52 2.48 5.04 14.48
CA TRP A 52 3.14 6.25 13.98
C TRP A 52 3.23 7.34 15.06
N LEU A 53 2.14 7.56 15.80
CA LEU A 53 2.03 8.59 16.84
C LEU A 53 2.69 8.22 18.18
N THR A 54 2.89 6.94 18.48
CA THR A 54 3.28 6.50 19.84
C THR A 54 4.49 5.58 19.89
N GLY A 55 4.86 4.93 18.78
CA GLY A 55 5.82 3.82 18.75
C GLY A 55 5.23 2.50 19.24
N PHE A 56 4.00 2.49 19.75
CA PHE A 56 3.34 1.29 20.23
C PHE A 56 3.06 0.31 19.09
N ALA A 57 3.52 -0.93 19.28
CA ALA A 57 3.37 -2.01 18.31
C ALA A 57 2.50 -3.13 18.91
N GLY A 58 1.18 -2.99 18.95
CA GLY A 58 0.27 -4.02 19.48
C GLY A 58 -0.80 -4.42 18.47
N SER A 59 -1.40 -5.60 18.65
CA SER A 59 -2.58 -5.98 17.86
C SER A 59 -3.89 -5.46 18.47
N SER A 60 -3.81 -4.79 19.63
CA SER A 60 -4.91 -4.11 20.30
C SER A 60 -4.33 -2.84 20.87
N GLY A 61 -4.86 -1.69 20.46
CA GLY A 61 -4.38 -0.39 20.90
C GLY A 61 -5.22 0.74 20.32
N ALA A 62 -5.52 1.75 21.12
CA ALA A 62 -6.15 2.99 20.70
C ALA A 62 -5.46 4.18 21.40
N LEU A 63 -5.40 5.32 20.73
CA LEU A 63 -4.83 6.55 21.27
C LEU A 63 -5.93 7.61 21.29
N LEU A 64 -6.18 8.20 22.45
CA LEU A 64 -6.89 9.47 22.55
C LEU A 64 -5.87 10.60 22.63
N LEU A 65 -5.87 11.48 21.64
CA LEU A 65 -5.00 12.66 21.56
C LEU A 65 -5.83 13.92 21.77
N HIS A 66 -5.60 14.63 22.88
CA HIS A 66 -6.28 15.89 23.18
C HIS A 66 -5.59 17.08 22.51
N ARG A 67 -6.36 18.14 22.25
CA ARG A 67 -5.86 19.43 21.74
C ARG A 67 -4.81 20.10 22.64
N ASP A 68 -4.84 19.85 23.94
CA ASP A 68 -3.85 20.36 24.89
C ASP A 68 -2.53 19.56 24.89
N GLY A 69 -2.43 18.52 24.05
CA GLY A 69 -1.26 17.66 23.92
C GLY A 69 -1.26 16.43 24.85
N ARG A 70 -2.24 16.30 25.76
CA ARG A 70 -2.40 15.06 26.54
C ARG A 70 -2.72 13.89 25.62
N ALA A 71 -2.16 12.73 25.94
CA ALA A 71 -2.25 11.54 25.11
C ALA A 71 -2.40 10.30 26.00
N VAL A 72 -3.51 9.58 25.82
CA VAL A 72 -3.82 8.33 26.56
C VAL A 72 -3.78 7.17 25.57
N LEU A 73 -2.90 6.21 25.83
CA LEU A 73 -2.79 4.97 25.07
C LEU A 73 -3.57 3.86 25.78
N ALA A 74 -4.69 3.45 25.22
CA ALA A 74 -5.46 2.32 25.70
C ALA A 74 -5.01 1.02 25.03
N THR A 75 -4.84 -0.04 25.81
CA THR A 75 -4.53 -1.39 25.33
C THR A 75 -4.95 -2.42 26.38
N ASP A 76 -4.89 -3.71 26.04
CA ASP A 76 -5.07 -4.78 27.02
C ASP A 76 -3.78 -5.22 27.72
N GLY A 77 -3.95 -5.98 28.81
CA GLY A 77 -2.85 -6.44 29.68
C GLY A 77 -1.75 -7.26 28.99
N ARG A 78 -1.99 -7.84 27.80
CA ARG A 78 -0.93 -8.53 27.02
C ARG A 78 0.17 -7.59 26.55
N TYR A 79 -0.14 -6.30 26.45
CA TYR A 79 0.76 -5.28 25.94
C TYR A 79 1.15 -4.22 26.97
N ALA A 80 0.85 -4.44 28.26
CA ALA A 80 1.08 -3.45 29.32
C ALA A 80 2.53 -2.94 29.36
N GLU A 81 3.51 -3.84 29.35
CA GLU A 81 4.94 -3.47 29.34
C GLU A 81 5.32 -2.69 28.08
N ARG A 82 4.79 -3.09 26.92
CA ARG A 82 5.03 -2.44 25.64
C ARG A 82 4.42 -1.05 25.57
N ALA A 83 3.24 -0.86 26.15
CA ALA A 83 2.59 0.44 26.24
C ALA A 83 3.33 1.36 27.21
N ALA A 84 3.76 0.86 28.37
CA ALA A 84 4.54 1.63 29.33
C ALA A 84 5.86 2.16 28.73
N ALA A 85 6.51 1.39 27.84
CA ALA A 85 7.73 1.80 27.14
C ALA A 85 7.54 3.02 26.21
N THR A 86 6.29 3.40 25.88
CA THR A 86 6.02 4.62 25.09
C THR A 86 6.16 5.91 25.90
N GLY A 87 6.14 5.81 27.24
CA GLY A 87 6.14 6.96 28.15
C GLY A 87 4.83 7.76 28.19
N LEU A 88 3.75 7.25 27.57
CA LEU A 88 2.42 7.85 27.62
C LEU A 88 1.63 7.38 28.84
N GLU A 89 0.54 8.09 29.15
CA GLU A 89 -0.49 7.57 30.05
C GLU A 89 -1.12 6.33 29.43
N VAL A 90 -1.26 5.25 30.22
CA VAL A 90 -1.75 3.96 29.73
C VAL A 90 -3.04 3.56 30.45
N ALA A 91 -4.10 3.32 29.67
CA ALA A 91 -5.32 2.69 30.15
C ALA A 91 -5.29 1.20 29.79
N LEU A 92 -5.34 0.32 30.79
CA LEU A 92 -5.38 -1.12 30.57
C LEU A 92 -6.82 -1.60 30.48
N ASP A 93 -7.40 -1.49 29.29
CA ASP A 93 -8.79 -1.82 29.02
C ASP A 93 -8.96 -2.52 27.66
N ARG A 94 -9.82 -3.55 27.66
CA ARG A 94 -10.21 -4.31 26.46
C ARG A 94 -11.52 -3.83 25.86
N SER A 95 -12.34 -3.13 26.64
CA SER A 95 -13.54 -2.47 26.17
C SER A 95 -13.20 -1.03 25.76
N ASP A 96 -14.24 -0.22 25.56
CA ASP A 96 -14.10 1.21 25.34
C ASP A 96 -14.46 2.00 26.64
N ASP A 97 -14.57 1.34 27.79
CA ASP A 97 -15.03 1.98 29.04
C ASP A 97 -14.00 3.02 29.54
N TRP A 98 -12.71 2.83 29.25
CA TRP A 98 -11.66 3.83 29.46
C TRP A 98 -11.96 5.20 28.82
N LEU A 99 -12.80 5.25 27.77
CA LEU A 99 -13.18 6.51 27.15
C LEU A 99 -14.03 7.38 28.07
N ASP A 100 -14.84 6.80 28.98
CA ASP A 100 -15.75 7.55 29.86
C ASP A 100 -15.01 8.64 30.64
N GLU A 101 -13.86 8.28 31.22
CA GLU A 101 -13.01 9.20 31.96
C GLU A 101 -12.13 10.02 31.02
N ALA A 102 -11.57 9.39 29.98
CA ALA A 102 -10.60 10.03 29.10
C ALA A 102 -11.20 11.17 28.27
N ILE A 103 -12.49 11.11 27.92
CA ILE A 103 -13.17 12.18 27.15
C ILE A 103 -13.85 13.24 28.03
N ALA A 104 -13.64 13.22 29.35
CA ALA A 104 -14.24 14.23 30.22
C ALA A 104 -13.84 15.66 29.78
N GLY A 105 -14.84 16.51 29.48
CA GLY A 105 -14.65 17.87 28.98
C GLY A 105 -14.35 17.99 27.48
N VAL A 106 -14.33 16.88 26.73
CA VAL A 106 -14.30 16.86 25.27
C VAL A 106 -15.73 17.11 24.78
N HIS A 107 -15.93 18.16 23.99
CA HIS A 107 -17.22 18.44 23.37
C HIS A 107 -17.28 17.94 21.93
N ARG A 108 -16.13 17.87 21.25
CA ARG A 108 -16.02 17.42 19.85
C ARG A 108 -14.90 16.40 19.68
N LEU A 109 -15.30 15.15 19.47
CA LEU A 109 -14.40 14.03 19.31
C LEU A 109 -14.27 13.65 17.84
N GLY A 110 -13.09 13.86 17.27
CA GLY A 110 -12.75 13.34 15.96
C GLY A 110 -12.49 11.84 16.00
N VAL A 111 -12.96 11.11 15.00
CA VAL A 111 -12.69 9.67 14.85
C VAL A 111 -12.20 9.31 13.45
N GLU A 112 -11.39 8.26 13.36
CA GLU A 112 -10.98 7.63 12.10
C GLU A 112 -12.12 6.83 11.47
N ALA A 113 -13.16 7.52 10.98
CA ALA A 113 -14.38 6.90 10.48
C ALA A 113 -14.15 5.87 9.36
N HIS A 114 -13.07 6.00 8.58
CA HIS A 114 -12.68 5.02 7.54
C HIS A 114 -12.09 3.72 8.08
N GLY A 115 -11.81 3.63 9.38
CA GLY A 115 -11.29 2.44 10.06
C GLY A 115 -12.19 1.89 11.18
N LEU A 116 -13.27 2.59 11.53
CA LEU A 116 -14.21 2.15 12.55
C LEU A 116 -15.26 1.19 11.98
N THR A 117 -15.59 0.15 12.75
CA THR A 117 -16.77 -0.67 12.43
C THR A 117 -18.04 0.13 12.68
N TRP A 118 -19.10 -0.17 11.92
CA TRP A 118 -20.41 0.46 12.10
C TRP A 118 -20.93 0.31 13.53
N GLU A 119 -20.78 -0.88 14.11
CA GLU A 119 -21.19 -1.16 15.50
C GLU A 119 -20.45 -0.27 16.50
N ARG A 120 -19.11 -0.14 16.38
CA ARG A 120 -18.32 0.71 17.27
C ARG A 120 -18.65 2.18 17.09
N ALA A 121 -18.86 2.64 15.86
CA ALA A 121 -19.29 4.01 15.59
C ALA A 121 -20.66 4.34 16.22
N ARG A 122 -21.62 3.42 16.15
CA ARG A 122 -22.92 3.57 16.82
C ARG A 122 -22.79 3.59 18.33
N ARG A 123 -22.02 2.65 18.89
CA ARG A 123 -21.70 2.67 20.32
C ARG A 123 -21.08 3.99 20.72
N LEU A 124 -20.18 4.53 19.89
CA LEU A 124 -19.54 5.82 20.12
C LEU A 124 -20.55 6.97 20.19
N ALA A 125 -21.49 7.01 19.24
CA ALA A 125 -22.53 8.02 19.20
C ALA A 125 -23.58 7.87 20.32
N ASP A 126 -23.93 6.65 20.70
CA ASP A 126 -25.00 6.36 21.65
C ASP A 126 -24.54 6.48 23.13
N GLN A 127 -23.36 5.95 23.46
CA GLN A 127 -22.85 5.93 24.85
C GLN A 127 -22.27 7.27 25.28
N TRP A 128 -21.56 7.97 24.39
CA TRP A 128 -20.86 9.20 24.72
C TRP A 128 -21.59 10.45 24.21
N SER A 129 -22.89 10.54 24.55
CA SER A 129 -23.76 11.69 24.24
C SER A 129 -23.24 13.06 24.74
N THR A 130 -22.23 13.06 25.61
CA THR A 130 -21.57 14.26 26.14
C THR A 130 -20.62 14.92 25.12
N ALA A 131 -20.19 14.20 24.08
CA ALA A 131 -19.35 14.70 23.00
C ALA A 131 -20.03 14.47 21.64
N ALA A 132 -19.94 15.46 20.74
CA ALA A 132 -20.25 15.26 19.33
C ALA A 132 -19.15 14.41 18.69
N VAL A 133 -19.49 13.20 18.24
CA VAL A 133 -18.57 12.30 17.54
C VAL A 133 -18.64 12.58 16.04
N GLU A 134 -17.52 13.00 15.45
CA GLU A 134 -17.45 13.47 14.07
C GLU A 134 -16.32 12.77 13.28
N PRO A 135 -16.51 12.47 11.98
CA PRO A 135 -15.41 11.99 11.14
C PRO A 135 -14.26 13.00 11.04
N ALA A 136 -13.05 12.59 11.39
CA ALA A 136 -11.83 13.40 11.24
C ALA A 136 -11.16 13.26 9.86
N GLY A 137 -11.83 12.61 8.90
CA GLY A 137 -11.26 12.26 7.61
C GLY A 137 -9.99 11.39 7.75
N ARG A 138 -9.04 11.57 6.82
CA ARG A 138 -7.75 10.87 6.79
C ARG A 138 -6.63 11.74 7.35
N LEU A 139 -6.86 12.37 8.51
CA LEU A 139 -5.95 13.34 9.12
C LEU A 139 -4.54 12.74 9.33
N VAL A 140 -4.44 11.59 9.99
CA VAL A 140 -3.15 10.97 10.29
C VAL A 140 -2.47 10.44 9.02
N GLU A 141 -3.22 9.85 8.08
CA GLU A 141 -2.64 9.45 6.79
C GLU A 141 -2.14 10.65 5.97
N GLY A 142 -2.82 11.80 6.05
CA GLY A 142 -2.35 13.05 5.44
C GLY A 142 -1.01 13.50 6.02
N LEU A 143 -0.82 13.38 7.33
CA LEU A 143 0.46 13.66 7.97
C LEU A 143 1.55 12.64 7.62
N ARG A 144 1.18 11.36 7.50
CA ARG A 144 2.07 10.27 7.07
C ARG A 144 2.50 10.42 5.61
N LEU A 145 1.82 11.21 4.78
CA LEU A 145 2.17 11.36 3.36
C LEU A 145 3.60 11.86 3.16
N ARG A 146 4.07 12.76 4.03
CA ARG A 146 5.45 13.26 4.05
C ARG A 146 6.25 12.51 5.11
N LYS A 147 7.11 11.60 4.65
CA LYS A 147 7.96 10.78 5.51
C LYS A 147 9.08 11.62 6.13
N ASP A 148 9.36 11.41 7.41
CA ASP A 148 10.56 11.92 8.06
C ASP A 148 11.78 11.02 7.81
N ALA A 149 12.96 11.45 8.28
CA ALA A 149 14.22 10.76 8.01
C ALA A 149 14.26 9.33 8.57
N SER A 150 13.67 9.11 9.76
CA SER A 150 13.60 7.77 10.38
C SER A 150 12.73 6.82 9.55
N GLU A 151 11.62 7.31 8.99
CA GLU A 151 10.71 6.54 8.13
C GLU A 151 11.40 6.17 6.81
N ILE A 152 12.09 7.12 6.18
CA ILE A 152 12.86 6.86 4.95
C ILE A 152 14.00 5.88 5.19
N ALA A 153 14.70 5.97 6.33
CA ALA A 153 15.76 5.02 6.66
C ALA A 153 15.22 3.58 6.77
N ALA A 154 14.09 3.40 7.47
CA ALA A 154 13.43 2.09 7.59
C ALA A 154 12.97 1.55 6.22
N LEU A 155 12.34 2.39 5.39
CA LEU A 155 11.91 2.02 4.04
C LEU A 155 13.09 1.63 3.14
N ARG A 156 14.19 2.40 3.17
CA ARG A 156 15.41 2.08 2.41
C ARG A 156 15.99 0.74 2.83
N ARG A 157 16.04 0.46 4.13
CA ARG A 157 16.53 -0.82 4.65
C ARG A 157 15.62 -1.98 4.23
N ALA A 158 14.30 -1.81 4.29
CA ALA A 158 13.35 -2.81 3.79
C ALA A 158 13.58 -3.08 2.29
N CYS A 159 13.69 -2.04 1.47
CA CYS A 159 13.94 -2.17 0.03
C CYS A 159 15.29 -2.83 -0.27
N ALA A 160 16.35 -2.51 0.49
CA ALA A 160 17.66 -3.10 0.33
C ALA A 160 17.66 -4.62 0.62
N ILE A 161 17.01 -5.04 1.70
CA ILE A 161 16.84 -6.46 2.04
C ILE A 161 16.08 -7.18 0.92
N THR A 162 14.95 -6.62 0.47
CA THR A 162 14.17 -7.22 -0.61
C THR A 162 14.95 -7.33 -1.91
N ALA A 163 15.65 -6.26 -2.31
CA ALA A 163 16.47 -6.26 -3.52
C ALA A 163 17.59 -7.30 -3.46
N GLN A 164 18.25 -7.44 -2.31
CA GLN A 164 19.30 -8.44 -2.10
C GLN A 164 18.73 -9.86 -2.22
N VAL A 165 17.65 -10.16 -1.51
CA VAL A 165 17.01 -11.49 -1.55
C VAL A 165 16.56 -11.87 -2.96
N LEU A 166 15.88 -10.97 -3.67
CA LEU A 166 15.45 -11.24 -5.03
C LEU A 166 16.65 -11.36 -5.99
N GLY A 167 17.70 -10.57 -5.78
CA GLY A 167 18.94 -10.64 -6.56
C GLY A 167 19.70 -11.96 -6.39
N GLU A 168 19.61 -12.58 -5.20
CA GLU A 168 20.25 -13.87 -4.90
C GLU A 168 19.40 -15.06 -5.39
N LEU A 169 18.08 -15.01 -5.18
CA LEU A 169 17.20 -16.17 -5.41
C LEU A 169 16.73 -16.31 -6.86
N LEU A 170 16.40 -15.21 -7.54
CA LEU A 170 15.82 -15.27 -8.88
C LEU A 170 16.76 -15.87 -9.93
N PRO A 171 18.08 -15.61 -9.92
CA PRO A 171 19.02 -16.26 -10.83
C PRO A 171 19.18 -17.77 -10.59
N ALA A 172 18.77 -18.27 -9.43
CA ALA A 172 18.89 -19.67 -9.03
C ALA A 172 17.57 -20.45 -9.17
N LEU A 173 16.57 -19.91 -9.86
CA LEU A 173 15.33 -20.62 -10.16
C LEU A 173 15.55 -21.65 -11.26
N GLU A 174 15.05 -22.86 -11.04
CA GLU A 174 15.18 -23.96 -12.00
C GLU A 174 13.81 -24.59 -12.32
N PRO A 175 13.63 -25.18 -13.52
CA PRO A 175 12.49 -26.03 -13.79
C PRO A 175 12.38 -27.15 -12.73
N GLY A 176 11.16 -27.49 -12.33
CA GLY A 176 10.92 -28.54 -11.32
C GLY A 176 10.62 -28.02 -9.91
N GLU A 177 10.90 -26.75 -9.63
CA GLU A 177 10.46 -26.11 -8.38
C GLU A 177 8.97 -25.75 -8.42
N SER A 178 8.26 -25.82 -7.29
CA SER A 178 6.89 -25.30 -7.21
C SER A 178 6.87 -23.82 -6.82
N GLU A 179 5.84 -23.09 -7.25
CA GLU A 179 5.62 -21.69 -6.84
C GLU A 179 5.64 -21.53 -5.31
N ARG A 180 4.98 -22.44 -4.59
CA ARG A 180 4.96 -22.48 -3.11
C ARG A 180 6.36 -22.65 -2.51
N SER A 181 7.21 -23.49 -3.10
CA SER A 181 8.59 -23.69 -2.62
C SER A 181 9.41 -22.42 -2.80
N VAL A 182 9.28 -21.76 -3.96
CA VAL A 182 9.95 -20.48 -4.23
C VAL A 182 9.49 -19.40 -3.25
N ALA A 183 8.19 -19.27 -3.00
CA ALA A 183 7.65 -18.31 -2.04
C ALA A 183 8.21 -18.54 -0.62
N ALA A 184 8.26 -19.80 -0.16
CA ALA A 184 8.83 -20.14 1.14
C ALA A 184 10.32 -19.80 1.24
N ARG A 185 11.10 -20.02 0.17
CA ARG A 185 12.53 -19.64 0.10
C ARG A 185 12.71 -18.12 0.21
N VAL A 186 11.90 -17.35 -0.51
CA VAL A 186 11.92 -15.87 -0.45
C VAL A 186 11.63 -15.41 0.98
N GLU A 187 10.55 -15.89 1.59
CA GLU A 187 10.14 -15.47 2.93
C GLU A 187 11.16 -15.83 4.01
N HIS A 188 11.76 -17.02 3.90
CA HIS A 188 12.86 -17.43 4.77
C HIS A 188 14.07 -16.50 4.60
N ALA A 189 14.46 -16.22 3.35
CA ALA A 189 15.60 -15.37 3.04
C ALA A 189 15.40 -13.92 3.53
N LEU A 190 14.19 -13.35 3.42
CA LEU A 190 13.89 -12.02 3.95
C LEU A 190 14.18 -11.94 5.46
N ARG A 191 13.71 -12.92 6.23
CA ARG A 191 13.98 -12.99 7.68
C ARG A 191 15.46 -13.25 7.97
N ALA A 192 16.11 -14.12 7.20
CA ALA A 192 17.54 -14.39 7.34
C ALA A 192 18.41 -13.14 7.10
N HIS A 193 17.95 -12.22 6.26
CA HIS A 193 18.59 -10.92 5.99
C HIS A 193 18.19 -9.80 6.98
N GLY A 194 17.46 -10.13 8.03
CA GLY A 194 17.15 -9.21 9.13
C GLY A 194 15.84 -8.43 8.97
N ALA A 195 14.93 -8.87 8.11
CA ALA A 195 13.55 -8.38 8.13
C ALA A 195 12.82 -8.88 9.40
N GLU A 196 11.94 -8.04 9.96
CA GLU A 196 11.05 -8.46 11.05
C GLU A 196 10.06 -9.53 10.57
N ASP A 197 9.55 -9.33 9.35
CA ASP A 197 8.60 -10.20 8.68
C ASP A 197 8.58 -9.91 7.16
N ARG A 198 7.78 -10.66 6.41
CA ARG A 198 7.30 -10.26 5.09
C ARG A 198 6.33 -9.08 5.21
N ALA A 199 6.37 -8.17 4.25
CA ALA A 199 5.48 -7.02 4.15
C ALA A 199 4.03 -7.45 3.87
N PHE A 200 3.87 -8.45 2.99
CA PHE A 200 2.61 -9.03 2.55
C PHE A 200 2.85 -10.48 2.11
N PRO A 201 1.80 -11.29 1.89
CA PRO A 201 1.98 -12.64 1.35
C PRO A 201 2.72 -12.62 0.01
N THR A 202 3.83 -13.34 -0.07
CA THR A 202 4.67 -13.38 -1.29
C THR A 202 3.88 -13.97 -2.45
N ILE A 203 3.95 -13.32 -3.60
CA ILE A 203 3.37 -13.81 -4.86
C ILE A 203 4.48 -14.45 -5.68
N VAL A 204 4.19 -15.61 -6.26
CA VAL A 204 5.01 -16.30 -7.25
C VAL A 204 4.06 -16.85 -8.30
N ALA A 205 4.02 -16.18 -9.44
CA ALA A 205 3.14 -16.51 -10.55
C ALA A 205 3.98 -16.98 -11.74
N SER A 206 3.89 -18.27 -12.07
CA SER A 206 4.66 -18.90 -13.14
C SER A 206 3.81 -19.26 -14.37
N GLY A 207 4.33 -18.99 -15.56
CA GLY A 207 3.67 -19.31 -16.82
C GLY A 207 2.28 -18.67 -16.92
N PRO A 208 1.21 -19.45 -17.21
CA PRO A 208 -0.17 -18.94 -17.29
C PRO A 208 -0.64 -18.18 -16.05
N ASN A 209 -0.12 -18.52 -14.85
CA ASN A 209 -0.50 -17.86 -13.62
C ASN A 209 -0.10 -16.38 -13.60
N GLY A 210 0.90 -15.99 -14.39
CA GLY A 210 1.31 -14.59 -14.55
C GLY A 210 0.23 -13.67 -15.15
N ALA A 211 -0.83 -14.23 -15.74
CA ALA A 211 -1.99 -13.46 -16.22
C ALA A 211 -3.00 -13.13 -15.12
N HIS A 212 -2.80 -13.60 -13.89
CA HIS A 212 -3.68 -13.34 -12.75
C HIS A 212 -3.02 -12.34 -11.79
N PRO A 213 -3.49 -11.08 -11.71
CA PRO A 213 -3.02 -10.16 -10.68
C PRO A 213 -3.32 -10.73 -9.28
N HIS A 214 -2.39 -10.56 -8.34
CA HIS A 214 -2.48 -11.09 -6.98
C HIS A 214 -2.62 -12.63 -6.87
N HIS A 215 -2.01 -13.38 -7.80
CA HIS A 215 -1.96 -14.84 -7.74
C HIS A 215 -1.38 -15.35 -6.42
N GLU A 216 -2.01 -16.38 -5.83
CA GLU A 216 -1.49 -17.05 -4.64
C GLU A 216 -0.60 -18.26 -5.05
N PRO A 217 0.65 -18.35 -4.57
CA PRO A 217 1.56 -19.45 -4.93
C PRO A 217 0.95 -20.83 -4.68
N GLY A 218 0.84 -21.62 -5.74
CA GLY A 218 0.28 -22.96 -5.72
C GLY A 218 1.32 -24.07 -5.87
N ASP A 219 0.82 -25.25 -6.24
CA ASP A 219 1.66 -26.44 -6.49
C ASP A 219 2.11 -26.54 -7.95
N ARG A 220 1.84 -25.50 -8.78
CA ARG A 220 2.33 -25.45 -10.16
C ARG A 220 3.85 -25.49 -10.14
N VAL A 221 4.40 -26.35 -10.98
CA VAL A 221 5.83 -26.55 -11.16
C VAL A 221 6.32 -25.62 -12.28
N LEU A 222 7.40 -24.90 -12.01
CA LEU A 222 8.11 -24.06 -12.97
C LEU A 222 8.62 -24.91 -14.13
N ALA A 223 8.46 -24.42 -15.35
CA ALA A 223 8.85 -25.09 -16.58
C ALA A 223 9.71 -24.17 -17.47
N GLU A 224 10.49 -24.78 -18.35
CA GLU A 224 11.24 -24.08 -19.40
C GLU A 224 10.29 -23.21 -20.26
N GLY A 225 10.68 -21.96 -20.49
CA GLY A 225 9.90 -20.95 -21.22
C GLY A 225 8.91 -20.16 -20.36
N ASP A 226 8.76 -20.48 -19.07
CA ASP A 226 7.90 -19.71 -18.17
C ASP A 226 8.47 -18.32 -17.91
N PHE A 227 7.59 -17.32 -17.90
CA PHE A 227 7.81 -16.13 -17.07
C PHE A 227 7.43 -16.44 -15.63
N VAL A 228 8.25 -16.01 -14.69
CA VAL A 228 8.03 -16.12 -13.26
C VAL A 228 8.04 -14.72 -12.67
N THR A 229 6.86 -14.24 -12.28
CA THR A 229 6.70 -12.98 -11.56
C THR A 229 6.72 -13.27 -10.06
N VAL A 230 7.68 -12.67 -9.37
CA VAL A 230 7.80 -12.71 -7.91
C VAL A 230 7.56 -11.32 -7.38
N ASP A 231 6.58 -11.20 -6.48
CA ASP A 231 6.29 -9.95 -5.78
C ASP A 231 6.40 -10.17 -4.27
N ALA A 232 7.31 -9.42 -3.65
CA ALA A 232 7.76 -9.65 -2.30
C ALA A 232 8.25 -8.35 -1.65
N GLY A 233 8.23 -8.34 -0.32
CA GLY A 233 8.67 -7.18 0.44
C GLY A 233 9.12 -7.57 1.84
N ALA A 234 10.20 -6.95 2.33
CA ALA A 234 10.61 -7.00 3.71
C ALA A 234 9.80 -6.00 4.54
N ARG A 235 9.57 -6.31 5.81
CA ARG A 235 9.13 -5.34 6.81
C ARG A 235 10.25 -5.03 7.80
N VAL A 236 10.55 -3.76 7.99
CA VAL A 236 11.60 -3.27 8.90
C VAL A 236 11.06 -2.10 9.70
N ALA A 237 11.14 -2.16 11.04
CA ALA A 237 10.55 -1.16 11.92
C ALA A 237 9.07 -0.86 11.59
N GLY A 238 8.32 -1.88 11.14
CA GLY A 238 6.95 -1.75 10.66
C GLY A 238 6.76 -1.10 9.28
N TYR A 239 7.83 -0.65 8.60
CA TYR A 239 7.77 -0.10 7.25
C TYR A 239 7.94 -1.19 6.20
N HIS A 240 7.17 -1.08 5.11
CA HIS A 240 7.02 -2.10 4.09
C HIS A 240 7.84 -1.74 2.85
N ALA A 241 8.62 -2.69 2.36
CA ALA A 241 9.03 -2.69 0.95
C ALA A 241 7.95 -3.39 0.12
N ASP A 242 7.89 -3.03 -1.15
CA ASP A 242 7.04 -3.64 -2.17
C ASP A 242 7.83 -3.68 -3.47
N MET A 243 8.09 -4.89 -3.98
CA MET A 243 8.99 -5.08 -5.11
C MET A 243 8.63 -6.31 -5.92
N THR A 244 8.15 -6.05 -7.13
CA THR A 244 7.97 -7.08 -8.14
C THR A 244 9.19 -7.22 -9.06
N ARG A 245 9.54 -8.46 -9.39
CA ARG A 245 10.47 -8.82 -10.47
C ARG A 245 9.89 -9.95 -11.31
N THR A 246 10.07 -9.85 -12.62
CA THR A 246 9.73 -10.93 -13.56
C THR A 246 11.00 -11.43 -14.23
N VAL A 247 11.23 -12.74 -14.17
CA VAL A 247 12.33 -13.44 -14.85
C VAL A 247 11.78 -14.52 -15.78
N ALA A 248 12.60 -15.00 -16.71
CA ALA A 248 12.26 -16.13 -17.57
C ALA A 248 13.09 -17.35 -17.16
N ILE A 249 12.47 -18.53 -17.17
CA ILE A 249 13.17 -19.80 -17.10
C ILE A 249 13.58 -20.17 -18.52
N GLY A 250 14.87 -19.98 -18.85
CA GLY A 250 15.36 -20.17 -20.21
C GLY A 250 14.90 -19.09 -21.19
N GLU A 251 14.59 -19.49 -22.44
CA GLU A 251 14.20 -18.54 -23.49
C GLU A 251 12.67 -18.37 -23.57
N PRO A 252 12.14 -17.16 -23.31
CA PRO A 252 10.70 -16.91 -23.35
C PRO A 252 10.20 -16.68 -24.78
N PRO A 253 8.90 -16.91 -25.06
CA PRO A 253 8.27 -16.50 -26.29
C PRO A 253 8.47 -15.02 -26.61
N ARG A 254 8.74 -14.68 -27.89
CA ARG A 254 8.99 -13.30 -28.35
C ARG A 254 7.91 -12.31 -27.87
N ARG A 255 6.64 -12.73 -27.86
CA ARG A 255 5.53 -11.87 -27.42
C ARG A 255 5.63 -11.48 -25.94
N LEU A 256 6.07 -12.38 -25.07
CA LEU A 256 6.29 -12.09 -23.65
C LEU A 256 7.47 -11.13 -23.46
N ARG A 257 8.56 -11.32 -24.21
CA ARG A 257 9.70 -10.38 -24.22
C ARG A 257 9.27 -8.97 -24.65
N THR A 258 8.45 -8.85 -25.69
CA THR A 258 7.90 -7.54 -26.12
C THR A 258 7.03 -6.90 -25.04
N ALA A 259 6.15 -7.67 -24.38
CA ALA A 259 5.30 -7.16 -23.30
C ALA A 259 6.14 -6.69 -22.10
N TYR A 260 7.19 -7.44 -21.73
CA TYR A 260 8.11 -7.06 -20.66
C TYR A 260 8.81 -5.73 -20.94
N GLU A 261 9.36 -5.53 -22.15
CA GLU A 261 10.02 -4.26 -22.50
C GLU A 261 9.03 -3.08 -22.53
N ALA A 262 7.78 -3.31 -22.95
CA ALA A 262 6.73 -2.29 -22.89
C ALA A 262 6.40 -1.89 -21.44
N VAL A 263 6.25 -2.87 -20.53
CA VAL A 263 6.04 -2.63 -19.10
C VAL A 263 7.21 -1.88 -18.49
N ARG A 264 8.45 -2.30 -18.78
CA ARG A 264 9.67 -1.64 -18.30
C ARG A 264 9.74 -0.18 -18.78
N ALA A 265 9.41 0.09 -20.04
CA ALA A 265 9.35 1.45 -20.57
C ALA A 265 8.23 2.28 -19.93
N ALA A 266 7.06 1.68 -19.68
CA ALA A 266 5.96 2.33 -18.99
C ALA A 266 6.30 2.69 -17.54
N GLN A 267 6.97 1.78 -16.81
CA GLN A 267 7.45 2.04 -15.46
C GLN A 267 8.42 3.22 -15.45
N ALA A 268 9.40 3.24 -16.36
CA ALA A 268 10.36 4.34 -16.45
C ALA A 268 9.67 5.69 -16.70
N ALA A 269 8.65 5.74 -17.57
CA ALA A 269 7.86 6.94 -17.79
C ALA A 269 7.06 7.38 -16.55
N GLY A 270 6.50 6.43 -15.80
CA GLY A 270 5.84 6.72 -14.53
C GLY A 270 6.81 7.27 -13.48
N VAL A 271 8.00 6.66 -13.34
CA VAL A 271 9.04 7.15 -12.41
C VAL A 271 9.49 8.56 -12.76
N GLU A 272 9.68 8.88 -14.04
CA GLU A 272 10.04 10.24 -14.48
C GLU A 272 8.92 11.26 -14.18
N ALA A 273 7.66 10.85 -14.30
CA ALA A 273 6.51 11.71 -13.97
C ALA A 273 6.33 11.91 -12.46
N ALA A 274 6.84 11.00 -11.62
CA ALA A 274 6.72 11.01 -10.18
C ALA A 274 7.65 12.05 -9.51
N ARG A 275 7.24 13.32 -9.54
CA ARG A 275 7.94 14.44 -8.91
C ARG A 275 7.06 15.17 -7.90
N ALA A 276 7.69 15.91 -6.99
CA ALA A 276 6.96 16.77 -6.06
C ALA A 276 6.06 17.76 -6.82
N GLY A 277 4.80 17.88 -6.39
CA GLY A 277 3.76 18.67 -7.02
C GLY A 277 3.00 17.98 -8.16
N ALA A 278 3.44 16.79 -8.61
CA ALA A 278 2.70 16.03 -9.63
C ALA A 278 1.35 15.53 -9.08
N VAL A 279 0.33 15.49 -9.94
CA VAL A 279 -0.94 14.87 -9.59
C VAL A 279 -0.79 13.34 -9.75
N PRO A 280 -1.23 12.49 -8.79
CA PRO A 280 -1.10 11.03 -8.90
C PRO A 280 -1.62 10.43 -10.22
N GLY A 281 -2.70 11.00 -10.77
CA GLY A 281 -3.26 10.57 -12.05
C GLY A 281 -2.40 10.90 -13.27
N GLU A 282 -1.52 11.89 -13.20
CA GLU A 282 -0.55 12.19 -14.28
C GLU A 282 0.54 11.13 -14.36
N VAL A 283 0.95 10.57 -13.22
CA VAL A 283 1.92 9.46 -13.16
C VAL A 283 1.35 8.21 -13.84
N ASP A 284 0.09 7.86 -13.52
CA ASP A 284 -0.63 6.76 -14.15
C ASP A 284 -0.82 6.98 -15.66
N ALA A 285 -1.21 8.21 -16.05
CA ALA A 285 -1.36 8.56 -17.45
C ALA A 285 -0.04 8.45 -18.24
N ALA A 286 1.09 8.84 -17.66
CA ALA A 286 2.40 8.72 -18.29
C ALA A 286 2.78 7.27 -18.60
N ALA A 287 2.58 6.36 -17.64
CA ALA A 287 2.82 4.93 -17.83
C ALA A 287 1.88 4.33 -18.87
N ARG A 288 0.56 4.60 -18.76
CA ARG A 288 -0.46 4.07 -19.68
C ARG A 288 -0.29 4.56 -21.11
N ALA A 289 0.19 5.79 -21.31
CA ALA A 289 0.49 6.33 -22.64
C ALA A 289 1.59 5.53 -23.36
N VAL A 290 2.58 4.99 -22.63
CA VAL A 290 3.57 4.08 -23.22
C VAL A 290 2.92 2.76 -23.60
N LEU A 291 2.15 2.15 -22.70
CA LEU A 291 1.46 0.88 -22.98
C LEU A 291 0.49 0.99 -24.18
N ALA A 292 -0.16 2.14 -24.37
CA ALA A 292 -1.05 2.39 -25.50
C ALA A 292 -0.32 2.28 -26.85
N ARG A 293 0.94 2.73 -26.95
CA ARG A 293 1.76 2.61 -28.17
C ARG A 293 2.10 1.16 -28.53
N HIS A 294 1.95 0.25 -27.57
CA HIS A 294 2.15 -1.18 -27.72
C HIS A 294 0.83 -1.96 -27.77
N GLU A 295 -0.33 -1.28 -27.81
CA GLU A 295 -1.67 -1.90 -27.77
C GLU A 295 -1.91 -2.71 -26.48
N LEU A 296 -1.28 -2.30 -25.36
CA LEU A 296 -1.32 -2.99 -24.07
C LEU A 296 -2.05 -2.21 -22.96
N ALA A 297 -2.57 -1.00 -23.25
CA ALA A 297 -3.20 -0.16 -22.23
C ALA A 297 -4.40 -0.84 -21.53
N GLU A 298 -5.24 -1.56 -22.29
CA GLU A 298 -6.41 -2.28 -21.76
C GLU A 298 -6.02 -3.50 -20.91
N ALA A 299 -4.81 -4.03 -21.09
CA ALA A 299 -4.29 -5.13 -20.28
C ALA A 299 -3.72 -4.67 -18.93
N CYS A 300 -3.65 -3.34 -18.69
CA CYS A 300 -3.30 -2.73 -17.41
C CYS A 300 -4.57 -2.44 -16.59
N VAL A 301 -4.99 -3.43 -15.81
CA VAL A 301 -6.32 -3.46 -15.15
C VAL A 301 -6.36 -2.79 -13.76
N HIS A 302 -5.22 -2.32 -13.26
CA HIS A 302 -5.10 -1.69 -11.94
C HIS A 302 -4.39 -0.32 -12.01
N PRO A 303 -4.45 0.51 -10.96
CA PRO A 303 -3.65 1.73 -10.85
C PRO A 303 -2.16 1.46 -11.05
N THR A 304 -1.42 2.42 -11.61
CA THR A 304 0.05 2.30 -11.83
C THR A 304 0.85 2.21 -10.53
N GLY A 305 0.27 2.51 -9.37
CA GLY A 305 0.92 2.33 -8.08
C GLY A 305 0.12 2.93 -6.93
N HIS A 306 0.70 2.91 -5.74
CA HIS A 306 0.12 3.39 -4.49
C HIS A 306 1.20 3.96 -3.56
N GLY A 307 0.79 4.65 -2.49
CA GLY A 307 1.66 4.99 -1.37
C GLY A 307 2.08 3.74 -0.62
N VAL A 308 3.30 3.77 -0.07
CA VAL A 308 3.86 2.68 0.73
C VAL A 308 4.57 3.24 1.96
N GLY A 309 4.38 2.60 3.11
CA GLY A 309 4.89 3.08 4.39
C GLY A 309 4.68 2.07 5.51
N LEU A 310 3.98 2.48 6.56
CA LEU A 310 3.56 1.56 7.64
C LEU A 310 2.47 0.59 7.20
N GLU A 311 1.89 0.82 6.02
CA GLU A 311 1.02 -0.11 5.31
C GLU A 311 1.62 -0.35 3.92
N VAL A 312 1.44 -1.57 3.38
CA VAL A 312 1.82 -1.86 1.98
C VAL A 312 1.06 -0.95 1.02
N HIS A 313 -0.26 -0.81 1.25
CA HIS A 313 -1.12 0.09 0.50
C HIS A 313 -1.58 1.24 1.41
N GLU A 314 -1.02 2.43 1.22
CA GLU A 314 -1.49 3.68 1.80
C GLU A 314 -1.72 4.74 0.70
N PRO A 315 -2.48 5.81 0.96
CA PRO A 315 -2.58 6.92 0.01
C PRO A 315 -1.20 7.54 -0.32
N PRO A 316 -1.00 8.12 -1.52
CA PRO A 316 -1.99 8.31 -2.59
C PRO A 316 -2.08 7.10 -3.52
N ILE A 317 -3.19 6.94 -4.24
CA ILE A 317 -3.32 5.94 -5.30
C ILE A 317 -3.00 6.60 -6.65
N LEU A 318 -2.09 6.03 -7.42
CA LEU A 318 -1.71 6.52 -8.75
C LEU A 318 -2.71 6.01 -9.79
N ARG A 319 -3.84 6.69 -9.91
CA ARG A 319 -4.90 6.35 -10.85
C ARG A 319 -5.29 7.58 -11.66
N ALA A 320 -5.39 7.45 -12.98
CA ALA A 320 -5.98 8.48 -13.82
C ALA A 320 -7.40 8.82 -13.32
N ALA A 321 -7.75 10.11 -13.37
CA ALA A 321 -9.10 10.53 -13.06
C ALA A 321 -10.07 9.72 -13.93
N GLN A 322 -11.01 9.02 -13.29
CA GLN A 322 -12.14 8.46 -14.03
C GLN A 322 -12.85 9.66 -14.69
N PRO A 323 -13.24 9.59 -15.98
CA PRO A 323 -14.19 10.57 -16.49
C PRO A 323 -15.36 10.57 -15.52
N GLU A 324 -15.71 11.72 -14.96
CA GLU A 324 -16.84 11.81 -14.03
C GLU A 324 -18.05 11.19 -14.72
N ALA A 325 -18.43 9.98 -14.31
CA ALA A 325 -19.73 9.45 -14.66
C ALA A 325 -20.71 10.44 -14.06
N ARG A 326 -21.34 11.27 -14.91
CA ARG A 326 -22.46 12.11 -14.53
C ARG A 326 -23.43 11.23 -13.77
N ARG A 327 -23.43 11.35 -12.44
CA ARG A 327 -24.48 10.77 -11.62
C ARG A 327 -25.69 11.66 -11.83
N ASP A 328 -26.40 11.43 -12.92
CA ASP A 328 -27.79 11.84 -13.05
C ASP A 328 -28.56 11.00 -12.03
N VAL A 329 -28.63 11.49 -10.79
CA VAL A 329 -29.54 10.94 -9.78
C VAL A 329 -30.93 11.38 -10.20
N PRO A 330 -31.86 10.46 -10.51
CA PRO A 330 -33.24 10.83 -10.80
C PRO A 330 -33.84 11.50 -9.56
N ALA A 331 -34.45 12.67 -9.74
CA ALA A 331 -35.18 13.32 -8.68
C ALA A 331 -36.43 12.49 -8.35
N GLY A 332 -36.46 11.93 -7.14
CA GLY A 332 -37.68 11.44 -6.51
C GLY A 332 -37.59 10.00 -6.02
N GLU A 333 -37.42 9.85 -4.71
CA GLU A 333 -38.35 9.09 -3.85
C GLU A 333 -37.92 9.29 -2.39
N SER A 334 -38.85 9.74 -1.55
CA SER A 334 -38.66 10.06 -0.14
C SER A 334 -38.39 8.79 0.68
N VAL A 335 -37.27 8.76 1.41
CA VAL A 335 -36.95 7.72 2.41
C VAL A 335 -37.70 8.03 3.72
N PRO A 336 -38.27 7.04 4.44
CA PRO A 336 -39.05 7.29 5.65
C PRO A 336 -38.17 7.79 6.81
N GLU A 337 -38.70 8.74 7.58
CA GLU A 337 -38.07 9.25 8.80
C GLU A 337 -37.96 8.16 9.87
N GLY A 338 -36.73 7.78 10.22
CA GLY A 338 -36.45 6.83 11.30
C GLY A 338 -34.96 6.73 11.59
N GLY A 339 -34.50 7.47 12.61
CA GLY A 339 -33.16 7.37 13.19
C GLY A 339 -32.08 8.07 12.37
N SER A 340 -31.97 9.39 12.48
CA SER A 340 -30.85 10.14 11.92
C SER A 340 -29.56 9.75 12.63
N VAL A 341 -28.72 8.97 11.96
CA VAL A 341 -27.27 9.02 12.19
C VAL A 341 -26.87 10.46 11.88
N PRO A 342 -26.12 11.17 12.75
CA PRO A 342 -25.65 12.50 12.40
C PRO A 342 -24.76 12.36 11.16
N THR A 343 -25.30 12.70 9.99
CA THR A 343 -24.51 12.94 8.78
C THR A 343 -23.88 14.32 8.87
N GLY A 344 -23.23 14.62 10.01
CA GLY A 344 -22.28 15.71 10.16
C GLY A 344 -21.02 15.40 9.35
N ALA A 345 -21.18 15.07 8.07
CA ALA A 345 -20.11 15.25 7.12
C ALA A 345 -19.89 16.75 7.09
N ARG A 346 -18.68 17.19 7.46
CA ARG A 346 -18.21 18.53 7.15
C ARG A 346 -18.37 18.73 5.63
N GLU A 347 -19.45 19.37 5.20
CA GLU A 347 -19.57 20.01 3.89
C GLU A 347 -18.65 21.23 3.92
N GLY A 348 -17.36 20.94 3.85
CA GLY A 348 -16.27 21.89 3.80
C GLY A 348 -15.07 21.10 3.33
N LYS A 349 -14.73 21.26 2.04
CA LYS A 349 -13.54 20.68 1.41
C LYS A 349 -12.31 21.05 2.25
N LEU A 350 -11.94 20.23 3.23
CA LEU A 350 -10.53 20.09 3.54
C LEU A 350 -9.88 19.70 2.21
N PRO A 351 -8.88 20.45 1.72
CA PRO A 351 -8.22 20.09 0.47
C PRO A 351 -7.77 18.64 0.58
N ASP A 352 -8.08 17.84 -0.44
CA ASP A 352 -7.67 16.44 -0.45
C ASP A 352 -6.15 16.38 -0.25
N PRO A 353 -5.66 15.88 0.90
CA PRO A 353 -4.24 15.89 1.20
C PRO A 353 -3.45 15.02 0.21
N PHE A 354 -4.14 14.21 -0.59
CA PHE A 354 -3.56 13.29 -1.58
C PHE A 354 -3.63 13.85 -3.01
N ALA A 355 -4.06 15.10 -3.21
CA ALA A 355 -4.23 15.70 -4.53
C ALA A 355 -2.91 15.84 -5.32
N THR A 356 -1.79 16.00 -4.62
CA THR A 356 -0.44 16.11 -5.23
C THR A 356 0.57 15.31 -4.44
N LEU A 357 1.60 14.80 -5.13
CA LEU A 357 2.74 14.17 -4.49
C LEU A 357 3.57 15.21 -3.75
N LEU A 358 3.89 14.94 -2.48
CA LEU A 358 4.77 15.80 -1.71
C LEU A 358 6.23 15.36 -1.88
N ALA A 359 7.16 16.30 -1.70
CA ALA A 359 8.54 15.91 -1.47
C ALA A 359 8.60 14.98 -0.24
N TRP A 360 9.40 13.92 -0.31
CA TRP A 360 9.49 12.89 0.73
C TRP A 360 8.24 12.00 0.87
N SER A 361 7.33 12.00 -0.11
CA SER A 361 6.35 10.92 -0.25
C SER A 361 6.99 9.67 -0.85
N THR A 362 6.46 8.51 -0.47
CA THR A 362 6.93 7.20 -0.90
C THR A 362 5.80 6.45 -1.58
N ILE A 363 6.04 6.03 -2.83
CA ILE A 363 5.05 5.40 -3.70
C ILE A 363 5.70 4.23 -4.46
N THR A 364 4.88 3.28 -4.91
CA THR A 364 5.24 2.30 -5.94
C THR A 364 4.96 2.86 -7.33
N VAL A 365 5.69 2.34 -8.33
CA VAL A 365 5.42 2.54 -9.76
C VAL A 365 5.59 1.18 -10.44
N GLU A 366 4.47 0.58 -10.78
CA GLU A 366 4.34 -0.83 -11.13
C GLU A 366 3.23 -1.06 -12.18
N PRO A 367 3.27 -0.40 -13.35
CA PRO A 367 2.29 -0.69 -14.39
C PRO A 367 2.38 -2.17 -14.78
N GLY A 368 1.31 -2.93 -14.57
CA GLY A 368 1.23 -4.36 -14.89
C GLY A 368 0.48 -4.61 -16.20
N VAL A 369 0.87 -5.65 -16.94
CA VAL A 369 0.16 -6.11 -18.15
C VAL A 369 -0.15 -7.60 -18.00
N TYR A 370 -1.43 -7.95 -18.04
CA TYR A 370 -1.92 -9.31 -17.84
C TYR A 370 -2.55 -9.82 -19.12
N LEU A 371 -2.00 -10.91 -19.67
CA LEU A 371 -2.39 -11.42 -20.98
C LEU A 371 -2.92 -12.86 -20.87
N PRO A 372 -4.23 -13.05 -20.68
CA PRO A 372 -4.82 -14.38 -20.66
C PRO A 372 -4.49 -15.20 -21.91
N GLY A 373 -4.24 -16.50 -21.73
CA GLY A 373 -3.95 -17.43 -22.83
C GLY A 373 -2.51 -17.37 -23.37
N LEU A 374 -1.66 -16.46 -22.90
CA LEU A 374 -0.22 -16.51 -23.17
C LEU A 374 0.49 -17.34 -22.11
N GLY A 375 1.11 -18.46 -22.51
CA GLY A 375 1.81 -19.38 -21.60
C GLY A 375 1.16 -20.76 -21.51
N GLU A 376 -0.07 -20.92 -22.02
CA GLU A 376 -0.53 -22.24 -22.45
C GLU A 376 0.29 -22.59 -23.68
N SER A 377 1.13 -23.62 -23.59
CA SER A 377 1.98 -24.02 -24.71
C SER A 377 1.16 -24.09 -26.01
N GLU A 378 1.64 -23.48 -27.09
CA GLU A 378 1.06 -23.60 -28.45
C GLU A 378 0.98 -25.07 -28.93
N SER A 379 1.52 -26.02 -28.16
CA SER A 379 1.40 -27.46 -28.39
C SER A 379 -0.05 -27.99 -28.31
N ARG A 380 -0.97 -27.31 -27.61
CA ARG A 380 -2.37 -27.76 -27.52
C ARG A 380 -3.26 -27.27 -28.65
N THR A 381 -2.87 -26.23 -29.39
CA THR A 381 -3.72 -25.61 -30.42
C THR A 381 -3.61 -26.28 -31.80
N ARG A 382 -2.77 -27.33 -31.96
CA ARG A 382 -2.67 -28.10 -33.22
C ARG A 382 -3.39 -29.47 -33.22
N CYS A 383 -4.14 -29.81 -32.17
CA CYS A 383 -4.86 -31.10 -32.11
C CYS A 383 -6.36 -31.04 -32.47
N TRP A 384 -6.88 -29.91 -32.96
CA TRP A 384 -8.30 -29.76 -33.33
C TRP A 384 -8.57 -29.30 -34.76
N SER A 385 -7.64 -29.53 -35.69
CA SER A 385 -7.81 -29.20 -37.12
C SER A 385 -7.82 -30.43 -38.05
N ALA A 386 -8.32 -31.58 -37.61
CA ALA A 386 -8.38 -32.79 -38.45
C ALA A 386 -9.66 -33.63 -38.33
N LEU A 387 -10.80 -33.07 -37.91
CA LEU A 387 -12.08 -33.79 -37.91
C LEU A 387 -13.24 -32.91 -38.38
N THR A 388 -13.24 -32.52 -39.65
CA THR A 388 -14.47 -32.26 -40.43
C THR A 388 -14.15 -32.34 -41.93
N ALA A 389 -14.06 -33.56 -42.46
CA ALA A 389 -14.28 -33.79 -43.88
C ALA A 389 -15.80 -33.88 -44.13
N PRO A 390 -16.36 -33.18 -45.13
CA PRO A 390 -17.78 -33.25 -45.42
C PRO A 390 -18.11 -34.59 -46.09
N ARG A 391 -19.00 -35.39 -45.47
CA ARG A 391 -19.64 -36.51 -46.16
C ARG A 391 -20.73 -35.97 -47.07
N SER A 392 -20.46 -36.05 -48.37
CA SER A 392 -21.44 -36.04 -49.44
C SER A 392 -22.33 -37.29 -49.37
N SER A 393 -23.65 -37.10 -49.35
CA SER A 393 -24.63 -38.14 -49.74
C SER A 393 -24.86 -38.06 -51.25
N PRO A 394 -25.02 -39.20 -51.96
CA PRO A 394 -26.35 -39.62 -52.41
C PRO A 394 -26.48 -41.16 -52.62
N PRO A 395 -27.59 -41.68 -53.18
CA PRO A 395 -28.98 -41.22 -53.14
C PRO A 395 -29.84 -41.97 -52.11
#